data_AF-U6H6K0-F1
#
_entry.id   AF-U6H6K0-F1
#
_cell.length_a   1.000
_cell.length_b   1.000
_cell.length_c   1.000
_cell.angle_alpha   90.00
_cell.angle_beta   90.00
_cell.angle_gamma   90.00
#
_symmetry.space_group_name_H-M   'P 1'
#
loop_
_entity.id
_entity.type
_entity.pdbx_description
1 polymer ?
#
loop_
_entity_poly.entity_id
_entity_poly.type
_entity_poly.pdbx_seq_one_letter_code
_entity_poly.pdbx_strand_id
1 'polypeptide(L)'
;MYSSSAEFPTAGPLFGKDTCRGLADKSFEKRKTAAQALQQLIKQQVLEASNAAGPETATDAPPGTPSPGQQQQLLQKEQQQQQATQTTVQKAISAITADFLSSPIANIRKGGLLGVAAVGLAFEVRRQKLI
;
A
#
# COMPACT_ATOMS: atom_id res chain seq x y z
N MET A 1 -5.35 33.48 -4.19
CA MET A 1 -5.54 32.93 -2.83
C MET A 1 -5.84 31.44 -2.92
N TYR A 2 -4.85 30.57 -3.11
CA TYR A 2 -5.06 29.11 -3.11
C TYR A 2 -4.90 28.60 -1.68
N SER A 3 -6.01 28.60 -0.96
CA SER A 3 -6.07 28.23 0.46
C SER A 3 -6.00 26.70 0.61
N SER A 4 -4.86 26.24 1.12
CA SER A 4 -4.64 25.24 2.20
C SER A 4 -5.50 23.97 2.37
N SER A 5 -6.42 23.63 1.48
CA SER A 5 -7.16 22.38 1.48
C SER A 5 -6.93 21.66 0.15
N ALA A 6 -5.73 21.09 -0.01
CA ALA A 6 -5.63 19.97 -0.93
C ALA A 6 -6.42 18.83 -0.26
N GLU A 7 -7.70 18.73 -0.59
CA GLU A 7 -8.47 17.55 -0.23
C GLU A 7 -7.91 16.41 -1.06
N PHE A 8 -7.43 15.39 -0.38
CA PHE A 8 -6.94 14.15 -0.99
C PHE A 8 -8.05 13.12 -0.78
N PRO A 9 -9.12 13.12 -1.59
CA PRO A 9 -10.30 12.31 -1.37
C PRO A 9 -9.98 10.81 -1.42
N THR A 10 -8.99 10.42 -2.22
CA THR A 10 -8.63 9.02 -2.45
C THR A 10 -7.42 8.62 -1.62
N ALA A 11 -6.38 9.46 -1.60
CA ALA A 11 -5.12 9.20 -0.93
C ALA A 11 -5.18 9.51 0.59
N GLY A 12 -6.01 10.46 1.01
CA GLY A 12 -6.17 10.86 2.41
C GLY A 12 -6.62 9.72 3.33
N PRO A 13 -7.67 8.95 2.98
CA PRO A 13 -8.09 7.78 3.77
C PRO A 13 -7.07 6.64 3.77
N LEU A 14 -6.27 6.50 2.71
CA LEU A 14 -5.31 5.41 2.56
C LEU A 14 -3.99 5.65 3.28
N PHE A 15 -3.52 6.89 3.32
CA PHE A 15 -2.18 7.23 3.81
C PHE A 15 -2.19 8.23 4.97
N GLY A 16 -3.37 8.71 5.36
CA GLY A 16 -3.53 9.77 6.34
C GLY A 16 -3.39 11.17 5.73
N LYS A 17 -4.17 12.10 6.27
CA LYS A 17 -4.20 13.50 5.82
C LYS A 17 -2.85 14.21 6.03
N ASP A 18 -2.14 13.91 7.11
CA ASP A 18 -0.85 14.53 7.44
C ASP A 18 0.25 14.12 6.46
N THR A 19 0.32 12.83 6.11
CA THR A 19 1.25 12.33 5.09
C THR A 19 0.99 13.00 3.75
N CYS A 20 -0.27 13.08 3.34
CA CYS A 20 -0.66 13.69 2.07
C CYS A 20 -0.34 15.20 2.06
N ARG A 21 -0.58 15.91 3.16
CA ARG A 21 -0.23 17.32 3.31
C ARG A 21 1.29 17.53 3.28
N GLY A 22 2.06 16.64 3.91
CA GLY A 22 3.52 16.66 3.86
C GLY A 22 4.07 16.43 2.46
N LEU A 23 3.45 15.55 1.66
CA LEU A 23 3.79 15.35 0.25
C LEU A 23 3.47 16.58 -0.60
N ALA A 24 2.46 17.37 -0.24
CA ALA A 24 2.12 18.61 -0.91
C ALA A 24 2.91 19.84 -0.40
N ASP A 25 3.82 19.68 0.55
CA ASP A 25 4.58 20.80 1.12
C ASP A 25 5.54 21.43 0.09
N LYS A 26 5.86 22.71 0.28
CA LYS A 26 6.81 23.44 -0.58
C LYS A 26 8.24 22.94 -0.36
N SER A 27 8.60 22.63 0.88
CA SER A 27 9.91 22.12 1.26
C SER A 27 10.13 20.72 0.70
N PHE A 28 11.29 20.49 0.07
CA PHE A 28 11.68 19.17 -0.40
C PHE A 28 11.89 18.20 0.77
N GLU A 29 12.55 18.64 1.85
CA GLU A 29 12.82 17.80 3.02
C GLU A 29 11.53 17.27 3.65
N LYS A 30 10.50 18.12 3.79
CA LYS A 30 9.19 17.69 4.30
C LYS A 30 8.52 16.66 3.40
N ARG A 31 8.61 16.85 2.07
CA ARG A 31 8.08 15.87 1.09
C ARG A 31 8.82 14.54 1.16
N LYS A 32 10.13 14.57 1.35
CA LYS A 32 10.96 13.38 1.54
C LYS A 32 10.60 12.64 2.82
N THR A 33 10.48 13.33 3.95
CA THR A 33 10.04 12.72 5.22
C THR A 33 8.65 12.12 5.09
N ALA A 34 7.71 12.82 4.45
CA ALA A 34 6.36 12.31 4.20
C ALA A 34 6.36 11.08 3.28
N ALA A 35 7.20 11.04 2.24
CA ALA A 35 7.35 9.88 1.37
C ALA A 35 7.95 8.68 2.12
N GLN A 36 8.90 8.91 3.04
CA GLN A 36 9.43 7.85 3.90
C GLN A 36 8.35 7.31 4.86
N ALA A 37 7.53 8.18 5.43
CA ALA A 37 6.39 7.77 6.26
C ALA A 37 5.37 6.95 5.46
N LEU A 38 5.03 7.41 4.26
CA LEU A 38 4.18 6.69 3.31
C LEU A 38 4.72 5.29 3.02
N GLN A 39 6.02 5.16 2.78
CA GLN A 39 6.67 3.87 2.55
C GLN A 39 6.45 2.91 3.72
N GLN A 40 6.56 3.38 4.97
CA GLN A 40 6.35 2.53 6.14
C GLN A 40 4.88 2.11 6.28
N LEU A 41 3.94 3.02 6.02
CA LEU A 41 2.50 2.72 6.03
C LEU A 41 2.14 1.65 5.01
N ILE A 42 2.67 1.75 3.78
CA ILE A 42 2.44 0.76 2.74
C ILE A 42 3.06 -0.58 3.13
N LYS A 43 4.29 -0.60 3.65
CA LYS A 43 4.92 -1.84 4.15
C LYS A 43 4.03 -2.54 5.19
N GLN A 44 3.43 -1.78 6.10
CA GLN A 44 2.53 -2.29 7.13
C GLN A 44 1.21 -2.80 6.54
N GLN A 45 0.53 -2.03 5.69
CA GLN A 45 -0.72 -2.46 5.04
C GLN A 45 -0.54 -3.73 4.21
N VAL A 46 0.60 -3.85 3.52
CA VAL A 46 0.85 -5.02 2.70
C VAL A 46 1.20 -6.21 3.59
N LEU A 47 1.91 -6.01 4.71
CA LEU A 47 2.15 -7.08 5.69
C LEU A 47 0.82 -7.57 6.30
N GLU A 48 -0.07 -6.66 6.66
CA GLU A 48 -1.42 -6.96 7.16
C GLU A 48 -2.26 -7.68 6.11
N ALA A 49 -2.29 -7.21 4.85
CA ALA A 49 -2.96 -7.90 3.76
C ALA A 49 -2.39 -9.30 3.49
N SER A 50 -1.09 -9.50 3.79
CA SER A 50 -0.44 -10.82 3.76
C SER A 50 -0.95 -11.74 4.86
N ASN A 51 -1.23 -11.18 6.04
CA ASN A 51 -1.54 -11.92 7.26
C ASN A 51 -3.05 -12.15 7.45
N ALA A 52 -3.89 -11.25 6.95
CA ALA A 52 -5.35 -11.37 6.96
C ALA A 52 -5.89 -12.51 6.08
N ALA A 53 -5.04 -13.16 5.27
CA ALA A 53 -5.37 -14.36 4.51
C ALA A 53 -5.43 -15.67 5.36
N GLY A 54 -5.79 -15.56 6.64
CA GLY A 54 -6.26 -16.68 7.48
C GLY A 54 -6.47 -16.29 8.95
N PRO A 55 -7.34 -16.96 9.74
CA PRO A 55 -8.31 -18.01 9.43
C PRO A 55 -9.76 -17.62 9.81
N GLU A 56 -10.72 -17.73 8.90
CA GLU A 56 -12.16 -17.73 9.23
C GLU A 56 -12.77 -18.81 8.31
N THR A 57 -13.29 -19.95 8.75
CA THR A 57 -14.11 -20.28 9.91
C THR A 57 -13.78 -21.69 10.44
N ALA A 58 -13.55 -21.81 11.75
CA ALA A 58 -13.60 -23.09 12.44
C ALA A 58 -15.06 -23.48 12.69
N THR A 59 -15.51 -24.60 12.14
CA THR A 59 -16.61 -25.39 12.70
C THR A 59 -16.35 -26.87 12.38
N ASP A 60 -15.78 -27.56 13.37
CA ASP A 60 -15.97 -28.97 13.76
C ASP A 60 -15.86 -30.11 12.71
N ALA A 61 -14.77 -30.90 12.77
CA ALA A 61 -14.70 -32.36 12.44
C ALA A 61 -13.25 -32.95 12.56
N PRO A 62 -13.07 -34.27 12.78
CA PRO A 62 -11.94 -34.91 13.51
C PRO A 62 -10.65 -35.21 12.70
N PRO A 63 -9.57 -35.70 13.37
CA PRO A 63 -8.21 -35.74 12.82
C PRO A 63 -7.92 -37.03 12.05
N GLY A 64 -7.36 -36.92 10.84
CA GLY A 64 -6.70 -38.04 10.19
C GLY A 64 -6.74 -38.01 8.67
N THR A 65 -5.62 -37.61 8.07
CA THR A 65 -4.99 -38.01 6.79
C THR A 65 -4.40 -36.78 6.08
N PRO A 66 -3.07 -36.74 5.78
CA PRO A 66 -2.50 -35.69 4.96
C PRO A 66 -3.00 -35.88 3.52
N SER A 67 -4.12 -35.23 3.22
CA SER A 67 -4.76 -35.24 1.91
C SER A 67 -3.98 -34.41 0.89
N PRO A 68 -4.02 -34.76 -0.42
CA PRO A 68 -3.51 -33.94 -1.52
C PRO A 68 -4.07 -32.50 -1.56
N GLY A 69 -5.12 -32.22 -0.78
CA GLY A 69 -5.64 -30.87 -0.54
C GLY A 69 -4.65 -29.90 0.13
N GLN A 70 -3.67 -30.37 0.92
CA GLN A 70 -2.69 -29.47 1.55
C GLN A 70 -1.79 -28.77 0.51
N GLN A 71 -1.43 -29.48 -0.56
CA GLN A 71 -0.56 -28.92 -1.61
C GLN A 71 -1.33 -27.94 -2.50
N GLN A 72 -2.61 -28.21 -2.81
CA GLN A 72 -3.50 -27.26 -3.48
C GLN A 72 -3.79 -26.02 -2.63
N GLN A 73 -3.92 -26.18 -1.31
CA GLN A 73 -4.20 -25.09 -0.40
C GLN A 73 -3.00 -24.14 -0.23
N LEU A 74 -1.76 -24.66 -0.26
CA LEU A 74 -0.54 -23.85 -0.28
C LEU A 74 -0.44 -22.98 -1.55
N LEU A 75 -0.70 -23.56 -2.73
CA LEU A 75 -0.69 -22.85 -4.01
C LEU A 75 -1.76 -21.76 -4.10
N GLN A 76 -2.97 -22.03 -3.59
CA GLN A 76 -4.03 -21.01 -3.53
C GLN A 76 -3.71 -19.88 -2.56
N LYS A 77 -3.06 -20.19 -1.43
CA LYS A 77 -2.70 -19.18 -0.42
C LYS A 77 -1.62 -18.23 -0.94
N GLU A 78 -0.62 -18.74 -1.66
CA GLU A 78 0.39 -17.90 -2.33
C GLU A 78 -0.23 -17.02 -3.43
N GLN A 79 -1.15 -17.57 -4.23
CA GLN A 79 -1.83 -16.80 -5.28
C GLN A 79 -2.74 -15.70 -4.69
N GLN A 80 -3.52 -16.00 -3.66
CA GLN A 80 -4.35 -15.00 -2.96
C GLN A 80 -3.47 -13.91 -2.32
N GLN A 81 -2.35 -14.29 -1.71
CA GLN A 81 -1.44 -13.33 -1.09
C GLN A 81 -0.80 -12.39 -2.11
N GLN A 82 -0.44 -12.89 -3.30
CA GLN A 82 0.07 -12.08 -4.41
C GLN A 82 -1.02 -11.15 -4.98
N GLN A 83 -2.25 -11.64 -5.13
CA GLN A 83 -3.37 -10.85 -5.67
C GLN A 83 -3.82 -9.75 -4.70
N ALA A 84 -3.89 -10.05 -3.40
CA ALA A 84 -4.19 -9.07 -2.37
C ALA A 84 -3.10 -7.97 -2.33
N THR A 85 -1.84 -8.38 -2.42
CA THR A 85 -0.69 -7.45 -2.52
C THR A 85 -0.85 -6.55 -3.75
N GLN A 86 -1.06 -7.11 -4.95
CA GLN A 86 -1.20 -6.36 -6.20
C GLN A 86 -2.37 -5.36 -6.13
N THR A 87 -3.50 -5.76 -5.58
CA THR A 87 -4.69 -4.92 -5.43
C THR A 87 -4.39 -3.71 -4.55
N THR A 88 -3.67 -3.90 -3.45
CA THR A 88 -3.23 -2.82 -2.56
C THR A 88 -2.27 -1.86 -3.26
N VAL A 89 -1.29 -2.37 -4.02
CA VAL A 89 -0.38 -1.54 -4.83
C VAL A 89 -1.17 -0.68 -5.80
N GLN A 90 -2.07 -1.32 -6.55
CA GLN A 90 -2.80 -0.68 -7.63
C GLN A 90 -3.74 0.41 -7.08
N LYS A 91 -4.38 0.14 -5.94
CA LYS A 91 -5.19 1.12 -5.21
C LYS A 91 -4.33 2.31 -4.75
N ALA A 92 -3.15 2.05 -4.21
CA ALA A 92 -2.23 3.09 -3.76
C ALA A 92 -1.74 3.98 -4.92
N ILE A 93 -1.30 3.39 -6.03
CA ILE A 93 -0.86 4.12 -7.23
C ILE A 93 -2.01 4.93 -7.83
N SER A 94 -3.20 4.34 -7.92
CA SER A 94 -4.39 5.02 -8.46
C SER A 94 -4.74 6.24 -7.61
N ALA A 95 -4.70 6.11 -6.29
CA ALA A 95 -4.97 7.22 -5.37
C ALA A 95 -3.95 8.36 -5.50
N ILE A 96 -2.65 8.04 -5.56
CA ILE A 96 -1.60 9.07 -5.75
C ILE A 96 -1.72 9.73 -7.12
N THR A 97 -2.05 8.96 -8.15
CA THR A 97 -2.21 9.48 -9.51
C THR A 97 -3.39 10.45 -9.59
N ALA A 98 -4.53 10.03 -9.05
CA ALA A 98 -5.76 10.81 -9.06
C ALA A 98 -5.68 12.11 -8.25
N ASP A 99 -5.03 12.09 -7.08
CA ASP A 99 -5.01 13.24 -6.18
C ASP A 99 -3.76 14.13 -6.34
N PHE A 100 -2.59 13.55 -6.69
CA PHE A 100 -1.33 14.31 -6.77
C PHE A 100 -0.85 14.56 -8.19
N LEU A 101 -0.79 13.53 -9.05
CA LEU A 101 -0.19 13.66 -10.38
C LEU A 101 -1.06 14.43 -11.37
N SER A 102 -2.39 14.31 -11.22
CA SER A 102 -3.37 15.09 -11.97
C SER A 102 -3.40 16.58 -11.57
N SER A 103 -2.77 16.94 -10.44
CA SER A 103 -2.89 18.28 -9.87
C SER A 103 -2.20 19.33 -10.74
N PRO A 104 -2.82 20.50 -10.98
CA PRO A 104 -2.18 21.61 -11.69
C PRO A 104 -1.01 22.21 -10.88
N ILE A 105 -0.95 21.95 -9.58
CA ILE A 105 0.06 22.51 -8.68
C ILE A 105 1.36 21.69 -8.79
N ALA A 106 2.42 22.30 -9.32
CA ALA A 106 3.70 21.62 -9.57
C ALA A 106 4.31 20.98 -8.31
N ASN A 107 4.17 21.60 -7.14
CA ASN A 107 4.71 21.06 -5.89
C ASN A 107 3.98 19.78 -5.46
N ILE A 108 2.66 19.73 -5.64
CA ILE A 108 1.85 18.54 -5.37
C ILE A 108 2.26 17.41 -6.31
N ARG A 109 2.41 17.67 -7.62
CA ARG A 109 2.88 16.64 -8.57
C ARG A 109 4.26 16.08 -8.21
N LYS A 110 5.21 16.95 -7.83
CA LYS A 110 6.54 16.53 -7.37
C LYS A 110 6.45 15.65 -6.10
N GLY A 111 5.55 16.00 -5.18
CA GLY A 111 5.20 15.17 -4.03
C GLY A 111 4.62 13.82 -4.41
N GLY A 112 3.69 13.80 -5.37
CA GLY A 112 3.09 12.58 -5.92
C GLY A 112 4.13 11.65 -6.51
N LEU A 113 5.10 12.17 -7.26
CA LEU A 113 6.20 11.36 -7.82
C LEU A 113 7.05 10.70 -6.71
N LEU A 114 7.36 11.44 -5.64
CA LEU A 114 8.03 10.86 -4.47
C LEU A 114 7.14 9.79 -3.80
N GLY A 115 5.84 10.02 -3.75
CA GLY A 115 4.87 9.06 -3.24
C GLY A 115 4.85 7.76 -4.04
N VAL A 116 4.80 7.84 -5.38
CA VAL A 116 4.85 6.65 -6.26
C VAL A 116 6.17 5.90 -6.09
N ALA A 117 7.30 6.61 -6.00
CA ALA A 117 8.59 5.97 -5.74
C ALA A 117 8.61 5.24 -4.39
N ALA A 118 8.05 5.85 -3.34
CA ALA A 118 7.91 5.23 -2.02
C ALA A 118 7.02 3.97 -2.05
N VAL A 119 5.95 3.97 -2.85
CA VAL A 119 5.13 2.78 -3.10
C VAL A 119 6.01 1.68 -3.70
N GLY A 120 6.72 1.94 -4.79
CA GLY A 120 7.61 0.95 -5.44
C GLY A 120 8.64 0.34 -4.48
N LEU A 121 9.32 1.19 -3.70
CA LEU A 121 10.31 0.76 -2.70
C LEU A 121 9.70 -0.07 -1.57
N ALA A 122 8.45 0.21 -1.17
CA ALA A 122 7.76 -0.58 -0.17
C ALA A 122 7.55 -2.03 -0.63
N PHE A 123 7.31 -2.24 -1.94
CA PHE A 123 7.10 -3.56 -2.52
C PHE A 123 8.39 -4.29 -2.89
N GLU A 124 9.41 -3.58 -3.38
CA GLU A 124 10.65 -4.21 -3.80
C GLU A 124 11.40 -4.87 -2.63
N VAL A 125 11.37 -4.25 -1.45
CA VAL A 125 11.98 -4.81 -0.21
C VAL A 125 11.32 -6.13 0.22
N ARG A 126 10.05 -6.37 -0.12
CA ARG A 126 9.40 -7.67 0.12
C ARG A 126 9.97 -8.75 -0.77
N ARG A 127 10.24 -8.45 -2.05
CA ARG A 127 10.72 -9.44 -3.01
C ARG A 127 12.10 -10.01 -2.64
N GLN A 128 12.91 -9.22 -1.93
CA GLN A 128 14.25 -9.65 -1.47
C GLN A 128 14.21 -10.58 -0.25
N LYS A 129 13.15 -10.58 0.56
CA LYS A 129 13.02 -11.51 1.71
C LYS A 129 12.67 -12.95 1.32
N LEU A 130 12.53 -13.23 0.02
CA LEU A 130 12.18 -14.55 -0.51
C LEU A 130 13.40 -15.32 -1.06
N ILE A 131 14.63 -14.88 -0.76
CA ILE A 131 15.90 -15.53 -1.15
C ILE A 131 16.70 -15.77 0.13
#